data_AF-A0A7G5EDQ6-F1
#
_entry.id   AF-A0A7G5EDQ6-F1
#
_cell.length_a   1.000
_cell.length_b   1.000
_cell.length_c   1.000
_cell.angle_alpha   90.00
_cell.angle_beta   90.00
_cell.angle_gamma   90.00
#
_symmetry.space_group_name_H-M   'P 1'
#
loop_
_entity.id
_entity.type
_entity.pdbx_description
1 polymer ?
#
loop_
_entity_poly.entity_id
_entity_poly.type
_entity_poly.pdbx_seq_one_letter_code
_entity_poly.pdbx_strand_id
1 'polypeptide(L)'
;MGLWQKLLGWLNPSAPTAAPADTLSPPPAGPVAGNLAQDAAARGAREPAFDPAAELAAPVASMPSAPLAPPLSAAPVVADAAPSPQADLFEAAASREADVPAAIADPALREALSTYAGMAWDRQLDFADKVGERPWSADTAQGLIAFGDDLRFRMQVLGSYSFQSGTWLWIWAHTQAEVAPAFTEVARQLQGFGAAKNLALFTDPRTALRQEDLHVIGLIAAGADNSAGYYLGNYGDGILLALIDPDHGLPTTVAKPERVPTVVSQLISDFELDHRVLLQHYLAAKGFSVQETGSRITGQHGANRIVADLDSLGRISAVSGSLGPAA
;
A
#
# COMPACT_ATOMS: atom_id res chain seq x y z
N MET A 1 13.63 14.14 13.82
CA MET A 1 13.41 12.68 13.86
C MET A 1 12.27 12.40 12.91
N GLY A 2 12.64 11.91 11.73
CA GLY A 2 11.83 11.99 10.52
C GLY A 2 10.69 10.99 10.55
N LEU A 3 9.56 11.34 9.97
CA LEU A 3 8.41 10.45 9.77
C LEU A 3 8.77 9.09 9.15
N TRP A 4 9.87 9.03 8.39
CA TRP A 4 10.49 7.80 7.95
C TRP A 4 10.90 6.85 9.08
N GLN A 5 11.36 7.33 10.23
CA GLN A 5 11.60 6.48 11.41
C GLN A 5 10.30 5.90 11.97
N LYS A 6 9.16 6.58 11.83
CA LYS A 6 7.85 6.05 12.25
C LYS A 6 7.33 5.00 11.26
N LEU A 7 7.44 5.26 9.95
CA LEU A 7 7.07 4.29 8.92
C LEU A 7 8.00 3.06 8.90
N LEU A 8 9.30 3.25 9.13
CA LEU A 8 10.25 2.17 9.40
C LEU A 8 9.92 1.47 10.74
N GLY A 9 9.36 2.20 11.71
CA GLY A 9 8.82 1.64 12.95
C GLY A 9 7.69 0.63 12.73
N TRP A 10 6.91 0.75 11.65
CA TRP A 10 5.92 -0.27 11.28
C TRP A 10 6.55 -1.57 10.77
N LEU A 11 7.82 -1.53 10.38
CA LEU A 11 8.62 -2.73 10.07
C LEU A 11 9.17 -3.39 11.35
N ASN A 12 9.13 -2.73 12.51
CA ASN A 12 9.43 -3.39 13.79
C ASN A 12 8.28 -4.33 14.19
N PRO A 13 8.59 -5.49 14.77
CA PRO A 13 7.59 -6.47 15.17
C PRO A 13 6.73 -5.91 16.30
N SER A 14 5.56 -5.35 15.96
CA SER A 14 4.42 -5.35 16.87
C SER A 14 3.77 -6.71 16.69
N ALA A 15 3.91 -7.61 17.67
CA ALA A 15 3.29 -8.92 17.60
C ALA A 15 1.80 -8.76 17.27
N PRO A 16 1.25 -9.46 16.26
CA PRO A 16 -0.18 -9.46 16.03
C PRO A 16 -0.81 -9.99 17.31
N THR A 17 -1.56 -9.14 18.02
CA THR A 17 -2.32 -9.63 19.16
C THR A 17 -3.43 -10.46 18.55
N ALA A 18 -3.36 -11.78 18.74
CA ALA A 18 -4.46 -12.68 18.38
C ALA A 18 -5.75 -12.05 18.90
N ALA A 19 -6.76 -11.95 18.03
CA ALA A 19 -8.08 -11.48 18.43
C ALA A 19 -8.49 -12.23 19.71
N PRO A 20 -8.98 -11.55 20.75
CA PRO A 20 -9.47 -12.26 21.92
C PRO A 20 -10.54 -13.24 21.43
N ALA A 21 -10.38 -14.51 21.80
CA ALA A 21 -11.41 -15.51 21.65
C ALA A 21 -12.57 -15.12 22.57
N ASP A 22 -13.38 -14.16 22.14
CA ASP A 22 -14.60 -13.83 22.84
C ASP A 22 -15.54 -15.02 22.71
N THR A 23 -15.82 -15.59 23.87
CA THR A 23 -16.82 -16.62 24.09
C THR A 23 -18.17 -16.02 23.68
N LEU A 24 -18.60 -16.31 22.46
CA LEU A 24 -19.93 -16.00 21.95
C LEU A 24 -20.98 -16.65 22.86
N SER A 25 -21.55 -15.85 23.76
CA SER A 25 -22.90 -16.12 24.27
C SER A 25 -23.90 -15.68 23.20
N PRO A 26 -24.89 -16.51 22.83
CA PRO A 26 -25.84 -16.15 21.79
C PRO A 26 -26.75 -15.00 22.25
N PRO A 27 -27.05 -14.01 21.38
CA PRO A 27 -28.03 -12.98 21.70
C PRO A 27 -29.46 -13.56 21.69
N PRO A 28 -30.41 -12.97 22.44
CA PRO A 28 -31.78 -13.45 22.46
C PRO A 28 -32.45 -13.20 21.10
N ALA A 29 -33.26 -14.17 20.67
CA ALA A 29 -34.00 -14.14 19.42
C ALA A 29 -35.01 -12.97 19.39
N GLY A 30 -34.76 -12.02 18.48
CA GLY A 30 -35.68 -10.95 18.06
C GLY A 30 -35.68 -10.86 16.53
N PRO A 31 -36.78 -10.40 15.89
CA PRO A 31 -37.17 -10.88 14.57
C PRO A 31 -36.27 -10.36 13.45
N VAL A 32 -35.84 -11.31 12.62
CA VAL A 32 -35.20 -11.10 11.32
C VAL A 32 -36.25 -10.72 10.30
N ALA A 33 -36.09 -9.59 9.61
CA ALA A 33 -36.39 -9.41 8.18
C ALA A 33 -36.06 -7.98 7.73
N GLY A 34 -35.16 -7.85 6.76
CA GLY A 34 -35.10 -6.69 5.88
C GLY A 34 -33.71 -6.06 5.69
N ASN A 35 -33.13 -6.28 4.52
CA ASN A 35 -32.11 -5.44 3.88
C ASN A 35 -30.66 -5.47 4.39
N LEU A 36 -29.96 -6.60 4.18
CA LEU A 36 -28.49 -6.61 4.02
C LEU A 36 -28.03 -6.81 2.56
N ALA A 37 -28.96 -7.01 1.62
CA ALA A 37 -28.66 -7.20 0.21
C ALA A 37 -28.67 -5.89 -0.61
N GLN A 38 -29.02 -4.74 -0.02
CA GLN A 38 -29.14 -3.46 -0.75
C GLN A 38 -27.92 -2.54 -0.64
N ASP A 39 -27.08 -2.68 0.39
CA ASP A 39 -25.88 -1.82 0.52
C ASP A 39 -24.67 -2.31 -0.29
N ALA A 40 -24.66 -3.57 -0.75
CA ALA A 40 -23.69 -4.07 -1.73
C ALA A 40 -23.96 -3.56 -3.16
N ALA A 41 -25.17 -3.03 -3.42
CA ALA A 41 -25.62 -2.61 -4.75
C ALA A 41 -25.39 -1.11 -5.04
N ALA A 42 -24.86 -0.33 -4.10
CA ALA A 42 -24.64 1.11 -4.26
C ALA A 42 -23.28 1.49 -4.90
N ARG A 43 -22.57 0.54 -5.53
CA ARG A 43 -21.49 0.85 -6.48
C ARG A 43 -22.01 0.84 -7.91
N GLY A 44 -22.93 1.75 -8.22
CA GLY A 44 -23.23 2.14 -9.60
C GLY A 44 -22.13 3.07 -10.09
N ALA A 45 -21.31 2.60 -11.04
CA ALA A 45 -20.43 3.39 -11.90
C ALA A 45 -19.48 4.38 -11.19
N ARG A 46 -18.41 3.87 -10.56
CA ARG A 46 -17.12 4.57 -10.65
C ARG A 46 -16.36 3.88 -11.75
N GLU A 47 -16.16 4.58 -12.87
CA GLU A 47 -15.32 4.10 -13.96
C GLU A 47 -13.88 4.01 -13.41
N PRO A 48 -13.31 2.81 -13.24
CA PRO A 48 -11.86 2.71 -13.10
C PRO A 48 -11.24 3.32 -14.37
N ALA A 49 -10.05 3.92 -14.28
CA ALA A 49 -9.34 4.42 -15.46
C ALA A 49 -8.89 3.29 -16.45
N PHE A 50 -9.51 2.11 -16.37
CA PHE A 50 -9.16 0.87 -17.05
C PHE A 50 -10.44 0.08 -17.41
N ASP A 51 -10.69 -0.18 -18.70
CA ASP A 51 -11.87 -0.92 -19.21
C ASP A 51 -11.55 -2.41 -19.49
N PRO A 52 -12.07 -3.37 -18.69
CA PRO A 52 -11.72 -4.80 -18.76
C PRO A 52 -12.79 -5.69 -19.43
N ALA A 53 -13.88 -5.14 -19.97
CA ALA A 53 -15.05 -5.93 -20.36
C ALA A 53 -15.01 -6.54 -21.78
N ALA A 54 -13.97 -6.28 -22.58
CA ALA A 54 -13.99 -6.61 -24.01
C ALA A 54 -13.54 -8.03 -24.39
N GLU A 55 -12.88 -8.83 -23.53
CA GLU A 55 -12.00 -9.89 -24.09
C GLU A 55 -11.92 -11.25 -23.37
N LEU A 56 -12.91 -11.62 -22.55
CA LEU A 56 -12.84 -12.88 -21.80
C LEU A 56 -14.03 -13.80 -22.04
N ALA A 57 -13.87 -14.73 -22.98
CA ALA A 57 -14.70 -15.93 -23.05
C ALA A 57 -13.85 -17.16 -23.44
N ALA A 58 -13.32 -17.88 -22.44
CA ALA A 58 -13.08 -19.32 -22.50
C ALA A 58 -12.79 -19.93 -21.09
N PRO A 59 -13.23 -21.17 -20.80
CA PRO A 59 -13.13 -21.79 -19.47
C PRO A 59 -11.96 -22.78 -19.35
N VAL A 60 -11.49 -23.05 -18.11
CA VAL A 60 -10.47 -24.07 -17.81
C VAL A 60 -11.02 -25.13 -16.84
N ALA A 61 -10.66 -26.39 -17.13
CA ALA A 61 -11.11 -27.63 -16.51
C ALA A 61 -10.32 -28.04 -15.26
N SER A 62 -10.93 -28.92 -14.44
CA SER A 62 -10.50 -29.41 -13.13
C SER A 62 -9.48 -30.56 -13.14
N MET A 63 -8.84 -30.78 -11.97
CA MET A 63 -8.51 -32.04 -11.23
C MET A 63 -7.10 -31.96 -10.55
N PRO A 64 -6.71 -32.84 -9.59
CA PRO A 64 -7.26 -33.08 -8.24
C PRO A 64 -6.16 -33.07 -7.11
N SER A 65 -6.60 -33.21 -5.85
CA SER A 65 -5.83 -33.05 -4.59
C SER A 65 -5.04 -34.28 -4.09
N ALA A 66 -4.07 -34.07 -3.17
CA ALA A 66 -3.35 -35.10 -2.40
C ALA A 66 -3.02 -34.62 -0.94
N PRO A 67 -2.72 -35.52 0.04
CA PRO A 67 -3.13 -35.36 1.45
C PRO A 67 -2.03 -35.06 2.50
N LEU A 68 -2.49 -34.84 3.75
CA LEU A 68 -1.81 -34.36 4.98
C LEU A 68 -0.96 -35.39 5.76
N ALA A 69 0.02 -34.89 6.54
CA ALA A 69 0.88 -35.64 7.49
C ALA A 69 0.70 -35.20 8.97
N PRO A 70 1.09 -36.02 9.98
CA PRO A 70 0.66 -35.91 11.39
C PRO A 70 1.68 -35.21 12.34
N PRO A 71 1.35 -34.94 13.63
CA PRO A 71 2.11 -34.04 14.49
C PRO A 71 3.13 -34.76 15.41
N LEU A 72 4.13 -34.01 15.91
CA LEU A 72 5.14 -34.48 16.89
C LEU A 72 5.11 -33.67 18.21
N SER A 73 5.36 -34.40 19.31
CA SER A 73 5.29 -34.00 20.72
C SER A 73 6.57 -33.30 21.22
N ALA A 74 6.41 -32.39 22.19
CA ALA A 74 7.48 -31.59 22.81
C ALA A 74 8.03 -32.19 24.12
N ALA A 75 9.33 -31.96 24.38
CA ALA A 75 9.99 -32.09 25.68
C ALA A 75 10.90 -30.86 25.90
N PRO A 76 11.15 -30.40 27.15
CA PRO A 76 11.76 -29.10 27.40
C PRO A 76 13.30 -29.19 27.44
N VAL A 77 13.96 -28.24 26.80
CA VAL A 77 15.41 -28.01 26.87
C VAL A 77 15.66 -26.65 27.51
N VAL A 78 16.50 -26.63 28.53
CA VAL A 78 16.91 -25.44 29.28
C VAL A 78 17.80 -24.58 28.39
N ALA A 79 17.39 -23.34 28.13
CA ALA A 79 18.04 -22.42 27.19
C ALA A 79 19.15 -21.60 27.87
N ASP A 80 20.37 -21.74 27.34
CA ASP A 80 21.36 -20.67 27.38
C ASP A 80 20.89 -19.52 26.47
N ALA A 81 21.27 -18.28 26.75
CA ALA A 81 20.76 -17.10 26.05
C ALA A 81 21.33 -16.99 24.63
N ALA A 82 20.81 -17.80 23.72
CA ALA A 82 21.03 -17.69 22.28
C ALA A 82 20.27 -16.46 21.72
N PRO A 83 20.79 -15.81 20.66
CA PRO A 83 20.06 -14.75 19.96
C PRO A 83 18.68 -15.26 19.50
N SER A 84 17.68 -14.37 19.51
CA SER A 84 16.30 -14.72 19.17
C SER A 84 16.19 -15.24 17.73
N PRO A 85 15.44 -16.32 17.45
CA PRO A 85 15.27 -16.89 16.10
C PRO A 85 14.83 -15.87 15.03
N GLN A 86 14.15 -14.79 15.44
CA GLN A 86 13.78 -13.69 14.55
C GLN A 86 14.96 -12.86 14.06
N ALA A 87 15.96 -12.61 14.90
CA ALA A 87 17.14 -11.84 14.49
C ALA A 87 17.88 -12.54 13.33
N ASP A 88 17.97 -13.87 13.39
CA ASP A 88 18.54 -14.70 12.34
C ASP A 88 17.74 -14.60 11.04
N LEU A 89 16.40 -14.51 11.11
CA LEU A 89 15.55 -14.33 9.92
C LEU A 89 15.78 -12.97 9.25
N PHE A 90 15.86 -11.89 10.02
CA PHE A 90 16.11 -10.55 9.47
C PHE A 90 17.50 -10.44 8.84
N GLU A 91 18.53 -10.95 9.50
CA GLU A 91 19.90 -10.93 8.96
C GLU A 91 20.02 -11.81 7.71
N ALA A 92 19.34 -12.96 7.70
CA ALA A 92 19.29 -13.82 6.53
C ALA A 92 18.49 -13.20 5.37
N ALA A 93 17.42 -12.45 5.65
CA ALA A 93 16.70 -11.69 4.63
C ALA A 93 17.62 -10.61 4.02
N ALA A 94 18.26 -9.79 4.86
CA ALA A 94 19.20 -8.75 4.43
C ALA A 94 20.35 -9.32 3.58
N SER A 95 20.88 -10.50 3.94
CA SER A 95 21.92 -11.18 3.17
C SER A 95 21.44 -11.62 1.78
N ARG A 96 20.17 -12.03 1.64
CA ARG A 96 19.57 -12.41 0.34
C ARG A 96 19.25 -11.21 -0.53
N GLU A 97 18.94 -10.08 0.09
CA GLU A 97 18.62 -8.83 -0.60
C GLU A 97 19.87 -8.13 -1.18
N ALA A 98 21.08 -8.47 -0.71
CA ALA A 98 22.32 -7.78 -1.07
C ALA A 98 22.60 -7.71 -2.58
N ASP A 99 22.23 -8.75 -3.33
CA ASP A 99 22.40 -8.82 -4.79
C ASP A 99 21.10 -8.52 -5.57
N VAL A 100 20.01 -8.22 -4.88
CA VAL A 100 18.73 -7.89 -5.52
C VAL A 100 18.78 -6.42 -5.95
N PRO A 101 18.63 -6.10 -7.25
CA PRO A 101 18.59 -4.71 -7.69
C PRO A 101 17.36 -4.01 -7.11
N ALA A 102 17.50 -2.72 -6.78
CA ALA A 102 16.35 -1.91 -6.37
C ALA A 102 15.29 -1.91 -7.47
N ALA A 103 14.02 -2.15 -7.13
CA ALA A 103 12.95 -2.22 -8.10
C ALA A 103 12.82 -0.92 -8.93
N ILE A 104 13.10 0.23 -8.31
CA ILE A 104 13.08 1.56 -8.95
C ILE A 104 14.14 1.74 -10.04
N ALA A 105 15.07 0.79 -10.22
CA ALA A 105 16.01 0.80 -11.34
C ALA A 105 15.29 0.64 -12.69
N ASP A 106 14.14 -0.04 -12.73
CA ASP A 106 13.29 -0.16 -13.91
C ASP A 106 12.69 1.22 -14.27
N PRO A 107 12.97 1.78 -15.46
CA PRO A 107 12.44 3.08 -15.88
C PRO A 107 10.91 3.15 -15.91
N ALA A 108 10.23 2.07 -16.29
CA ALA A 108 8.77 2.06 -16.35
C ALA A 108 8.16 2.05 -14.93
N LEU A 109 8.81 1.39 -13.98
CA LEU A 109 8.40 1.44 -12.57
C LEU A 109 8.68 2.82 -11.97
N ARG A 110 9.81 3.43 -12.32
CA ARG A 110 10.15 4.80 -11.92
C ARG A 110 9.13 5.82 -12.43
N GLU A 111 8.69 5.68 -13.67
CA GLU A 111 7.64 6.53 -14.25
C GLU A 111 6.31 6.35 -13.50
N ALA A 112 5.91 5.10 -13.22
CA ALA A 112 4.72 4.80 -12.45
C ALA A 112 4.79 5.38 -11.02
N LEU A 113 5.92 5.21 -10.33
CA LEU A 113 6.13 5.80 -9.01
C LEU A 113 6.06 7.34 -9.07
N SER A 114 6.73 7.96 -10.05
CA SER A 114 6.69 9.42 -10.24
C SER A 114 5.26 9.92 -10.45
N THR A 115 4.44 9.16 -11.17
CA THR A 115 3.04 9.48 -11.45
C THR A 115 2.17 9.46 -10.18
N TYR A 116 2.32 8.45 -9.34
CA TYR A 116 1.37 8.16 -8.27
C TYR A 116 1.84 8.56 -6.86
N ALA A 117 3.15 8.65 -6.63
CA ALA A 117 3.71 8.83 -5.29
C ALA A 117 3.29 10.14 -4.61
N GLY A 118 3.12 11.24 -5.35
CA GLY A 118 2.79 12.54 -4.77
C GLY A 118 1.51 12.53 -3.94
N MET A 119 0.40 12.09 -4.55
CA MET A 119 -0.88 12.00 -3.84
C MET A 119 -0.91 10.85 -2.82
N ALA A 120 -0.30 9.71 -3.16
CA ALA A 120 -0.21 8.58 -2.25
C ALA A 120 0.52 8.96 -0.94
N TRP A 121 1.66 9.64 -1.06
CA TRP A 121 2.43 10.11 0.09
C TRP A 121 1.67 11.15 0.90
N ASP A 122 1.04 12.15 0.27
CA ASP A 122 0.24 13.14 0.99
C ASP A 122 -0.83 12.50 1.88
N ARG A 123 -1.55 11.50 1.35
CA ARG A 123 -2.55 10.75 2.13
C ARG A 123 -1.90 9.83 3.16
N GLN A 124 -0.76 9.23 2.83
CA GLN A 124 0.03 8.43 3.76
C GLN A 124 0.40 9.25 5.01
N LEU A 125 0.67 10.56 4.87
CA LEU A 125 0.92 11.45 6.01
C LEU A 125 -0.31 11.55 6.92
N ASP A 126 -1.49 11.78 6.36
CA ASP A 126 -2.74 11.88 7.12
C ASP A 126 -3.12 10.53 7.77
N PHE A 127 -2.90 9.43 7.08
CA PHE A 127 -3.10 8.08 7.61
C PHE A 127 -2.13 7.79 8.77
N ALA A 128 -0.83 8.06 8.59
CA ALA A 128 0.18 7.85 9.62
C ALA A 128 -0.08 8.68 10.87
N ASP A 129 -0.50 9.94 10.72
CA ASP A 129 -0.89 10.80 11.85
C ASP A 129 -2.12 10.27 12.58
N LYS A 130 -3.07 9.65 11.86
CA LYS A 130 -4.29 9.08 12.45
C LYS A 130 -4.02 7.80 13.25
N VAL A 131 -3.20 6.89 12.72
CA VAL A 131 -2.94 5.58 13.37
C VAL A 131 -1.83 5.64 14.39
N GLY A 132 -0.81 6.49 14.19
CA GLY A 132 0.36 6.60 15.07
C GLY A 132 1.10 5.28 15.25
N GLU A 133 1.51 5.00 16.50
CA GLU A 133 2.27 3.81 16.89
C GLU A 133 1.38 2.71 17.50
N ARG A 134 0.08 2.69 17.15
CA ARG A 134 -0.87 1.74 17.72
C ARG A 134 -0.56 0.31 17.25
N PRO A 135 -0.78 -0.71 18.12
CA PRO A 135 -0.69 -2.09 17.69
C PRO A 135 -1.72 -2.36 16.60
N TRP A 136 -1.37 -3.24 15.66
CA TRP A 136 -2.24 -3.58 14.55
C TRP A 136 -2.72 -5.04 14.64
N SER A 137 -3.87 -5.30 14.03
CA SER A 137 -4.34 -6.66 13.75
C SER A 137 -5.12 -6.65 12.44
N ALA A 138 -5.20 -7.79 11.77
CA ALA A 138 -5.96 -7.93 10.54
C ALA A 138 -6.83 -9.18 10.56
N ASP A 139 -8.06 -9.03 10.08
CA ASP A 139 -8.97 -10.11 9.72
C ASP A 139 -9.04 -10.14 8.19
N THR A 140 -8.25 -11.01 7.58
CA THR A 140 -8.16 -11.12 6.13
C THR A 140 -9.39 -11.77 5.50
N ALA A 141 -10.14 -12.55 6.28
CA ALA A 141 -11.39 -13.16 5.83
C ALA A 141 -12.50 -12.10 5.68
N GLN A 142 -12.53 -11.11 6.59
CA GLN A 142 -13.45 -9.97 6.53
C GLN A 142 -12.87 -8.74 5.84
N GLY A 143 -11.59 -8.77 5.45
CA GLY A 143 -10.92 -7.65 4.79
C GLY A 143 -10.82 -6.42 5.70
N LEU A 144 -10.58 -6.63 6.99
CA LEU A 144 -10.49 -5.58 7.99
C LEU A 144 -9.09 -5.49 8.58
N ILE A 145 -8.63 -4.27 8.82
CA ILE A 145 -7.43 -3.98 9.59
C ILE A 145 -7.79 -3.04 10.73
N ALA A 146 -7.26 -3.31 11.92
CA ALA A 146 -7.52 -2.55 13.13
C ALA A 146 -6.21 -1.98 13.71
N PHE A 147 -6.30 -0.80 14.32
CA PHE A 147 -5.21 -0.11 15.00
C PHE A 147 -5.65 0.29 16.41
N GLY A 148 -5.21 -0.46 17.41
CA GLY A 148 -5.81 -0.44 18.75
C GLY A 148 -7.26 -0.94 18.73
N ASP A 149 -8.05 -0.51 19.71
CA ASP A 149 -9.41 -1.01 19.91
C ASP A 149 -10.48 -0.21 19.14
N ASP A 150 -10.16 1.01 18.74
CA ASP A 150 -11.10 2.03 18.27
C ASP A 150 -11.03 2.35 16.77
N LEU A 151 -9.92 2.02 16.09
CA LEU A 151 -9.76 2.29 14.65
C LEU A 151 -9.82 0.99 13.86
N ARG A 152 -10.76 0.94 12.92
CA ARG A 152 -10.95 -0.20 12.01
C ARG A 152 -11.23 0.32 10.61
N PHE A 153 -10.55 -0.27 9.64
CA PHE A 153 -10.67 0.09 8.22
C PHE A 153 -10.91 -1.17 7.40
N ARG A 154 -11.63 -1.03 6.29
CA ARG A 154 -11.55 -2.02 5.22
C ARG A 154 -10.18 -1.93 4.55
N MET A 155 -9.69 -3.06 4.07
CA MET A 155 -8.41 -3.14 3.38
C MET A 155 -8.49 -3.93 2.08
N GLN A 156 -7.58 -3.62 1.16
CA GLN A 156 -7.24 -4.44 0.01
C GLN A 156 -5.86 -5.04 0.25
N VAL A 157 -5.78 -6.37 0.31
CA VAL A 157 -4.51 -7.08 0.43
C VAL A 157 -3.82 -7.11 -0.92
N LEU A 158 -2.54 -6.76 -0.97
CA LEU A 158 -1.74 -6.85 -2.20
C LEU A 158 -0.91 -8.14 -2.25
N GLY A 159 -0.40 -8.59 -1.11
CA GLY A 159 0.47 -9.75 -1.02
C GLY A 159 1.30 -9.72 0.26
N SER A 160 2.30 -10.59 0.30
CA SER A 160 3.18 -10.74 1.46
C SER A 160 4.64 -10.92 1.06
N TYR A 161 5.52 -10.30 1.83
CA TYR A 161 6.95 -10.56 1.82
C TYR A 161 7.31 -11.63 2.85
N SER A 162 8.24 -12.53 2.52
CA SER A 162 8.75 -13.56 3.44
C SER A 162 10.20 -13.27 3.81
N PHE A 163 10.48 -13.16 5.12
CA PHE A 163 11.87 -13.01 5.59
C PHE A 163 12.70 -14.27 5.35
N GLN A 164 12.06 -15.44 5.36
CA GLN A 164 12.75 -16.70 5.13
C GLN A 164 13.31 -16.82 3.71
N SER A 165 12.54 -16.41 2.70
CA SER A 165 12.94 -16.54 1.30
C SER A 165 13.48 -15.25 0.68
N GLY A 166 13.25 -14.09 1.29
CA GLY A 166 13.61 -12.79 0.71
C GLY A 166 12.79 -12.45 -0.54
N THR A 167 11.54 -12.90 -0.57
CA THR A 167 10.68 -12.79 -1.77
C THR A 167 9.33 -12.19 -1.44
N TRP A 168 8.83 -11.38 -2.37
CA TRP A 168 7.45 -10.94 -2.44
C TRP A 168 6.57 -11.95 -3.18
N LEU A 169 5.38 -12.22 -2.66
CA LEU A 169 4.33 -13.06 -3.26
C LEU A 169 3.04 -12.25 -3.38
N TRP A 170 2.54 -12.10 -4.60
CA TRP A 170 1.28 -11.43 -4.86
C TRP A 170 0.08 -12.26 -4.39
N ILE A 171 -0.93 -11.59 -3.85
CA ILE A 171 -2.15 -12.27 -3.37
C ILE A 171 -2.94 -12.91 -4.53
N TRP A 172 -2.91 -12.31 -5.73
CA TRP A 172 -3.59 -12.87 -6.90
C TRP A 172 -2.97 -14.20 -7.36
N ALA A 173 -1.71 -14.47 -6.97
CA ALA A 173 -1.02 -15.73 -7.23
C ALA A 173 -1.17 -16.73 -6.08
N HIS A 174 -1.63 -16.28 -4.91
CA HIS A 174 -1.67 -17.09 -3.70
C HIS A 174 -3.00 -17.85 -3.61
N THR A 175 -3.07 -18.98 -4.30
CA THR A 175 -4.30 -19.81 -4.43
C THR A 175 -4.81 -20.43 -3.13
N GLN A 176 -3.99 -20.46 -2.09
CA GLN A 176 -4.33 -21.00 -0.76
C GLN A 176 -4.65 -19.91 0.27
N ALA A 177 -4.63 -18.64 -0.12
CA ALA A 177 -4.88 -17.56 0.80
C ALA A 177 -6.35 -17.51 1.23
N GLU A 178 -6.59 -17.45 2.54
CA GLU A 178 -7.93 -17.22 3.12
C GLU A 178 -8.29 -15.73 3.06
N VAL A 179 -8.33 -15.17 1.84
CA VAL A 179 -8.73 -13.78 1.57
C VAL A 179 -9.85 -13.78 0.55
N ALA A 180 -10.99 -13.17 0.91
CA ALA A 180 -12.11 -13.13 -0.02
C ALA A 180 -11.76 -12.31 -1.28
N PRO A 181 -12.22 -12.73 -2.48
CA PRO A 181 -11.90 -12.06 -3.73
C PRO A 181 -12.19 -10.55 -3.79
N ALA A 182 -13.13 -10.06 -2.98
CA ALA A 182 -13.50 -8.65 -2.86
C ALA A 182 -12.41 -7.79 -2.18
N PHE A 183 -11.46 -8.41 -1.48
CA PHE A 183 -10.36 -7.73 -0.77
C PHE A 183 -9.01 -7.86 -1.47
N THR A 184 -9.02 -8.32 -2.73
CA THR A 184 -7.79 -8.48 -3.54
C THR A 184 -7.95 -7.87 -4.93
N GLU A 185 -8.94 -6.99 -5.13
CA GLU A 185 -9.29 -6.44 -6.45
C GLU A 185 -8.14 -5.58 -6.99
N VAL A 186 -7.55 -4.75 -6.14
CA VAL A 186 -6.44 -3.86 -6.50
C VAL A 186 -5.21 -4.65 -6.93
N ALA A 187 -4.92 -5.78 -6.29
CA ALA A 187 -3.82 -6.63 -6.69
C ALA A 187 -3.99 -7.17 -8.12
N ARG A 188 -5.21 -7.55 -8.53
CA ARG A 188 -5.49 -7.99 -9.91
C ARG A 188 -5.44 -6.83 -10.90
N GLN A 189 -5.88 -5.64 -10.49
CA GLN A 189 -5.76 -4.43 -11.32
C GLN A 189 -4.28 -4.08 -11.56
N LEU A 190 -3.43 -4.19 -10.54
CA LEU A 190 -1.98 -4.01 -10.68
C LEU A 190 -1.35 -5.05 -11.59
N GLN A 191 -1.82 -6.30 -11.55
CA GLN A 191 -1.39 -7.33 -12.50
C GLN A 191 -1.69 -6.91 -13.96
N GLY A 192 -2.90 -6.40 -14.22
CA GLY A 192 -3.28 -5.88 -15.53
C GLY A 192 -2.47 -4.65 -15.96
N PHE A 193 -2.26 -3.71 -15.02
CA PHE A 193 -1.39 -2.55 -15.23
C PHE A 193 0.04 -2.97 -15.56
N GLY A 194 0.56 -3.96 -14.83
CA GLY A 194 1.88 -4.54 -15.05
C GLY A 194 2.02 -5.16 -16.43
N ALA A 195 1.04 -5.94 -16.87
CA ALA A 195 1.01 -6.52 -18.20
C ALA A 195 1.00 -5.44 -19.30
N ALA A 196 0.20 -4.39 -19.13
CA ALA A 196 0.12 -3.28 -20.08
C ALA A 196 1.42 -2.46 -20.18
N LYS A 197 2.19 -2.38 -19.09
CA LYS A 197 3.44 -1.62 -18.99
C LYS A 197 4.70 -2.48 -19.08
N ASN A 198 4.57 -3.80 -19.27
CA ASN A 198 5.65 -4.78 -19.22
C ASN A 198 6.47 -4.73 -17.92
N LEU A 199 5.80 -4.55 -16.77
CA LEU A 199 6.42 -4.51 -15.45
C LEU A 199 6.40 -5.90 -14.80
N ALA A 200 7.51 -6.62 -14.89
CA ALA A 200 7.66 -7.96 -14.34
C ALA A 200 7.30 -8.03 -12.84
N LEU A 201 7.64 -6.99 -12.07
CA LEU A 201 7.31 -6.89 -10.64
C LEU A 201 5.82 -7.11 -10.34
N PHE A 202 4.92 -6.73 -11.26
CA PHE A 202 3.48 -6.81 -11.06
C PHE A 202 2.84 -8.04 -11.73
N THR A 203 3.54 -8.69 -12.66
CA THR A 203 3.06 -9.86 -13.39
C THR A 203 3.66 -11.17 -12.92
N ASP A 204 4.84 -11.14 -12.31
CA ASP A 204 5.49 -12.31 -11.77
C ASP A 204 4.85 -12.66 -10.43
N PRO A 205 4.40 -13.92 -10.22
CA PRO A 205 3.69 -14.29 -9.00
C PRO A 205 4.56 -14.15 -7.76
N ARG A 206 5.87 -14.43 -7.90
CA ARG A 206 6.86 -14.40 -6.83
C ARG A 206 8.16 -13.83 -7.35
N THR A 207 8.70 -12.85 -6.64
CA THR A 207 9.91 -12.13 -7.06
C THR A 207 10.83 -11.93 -5.86
N ALA A 208 12.13 -12.11 -6.05
CA ALA A 208 13.11 -11.65 -5.06
C ALA A 208 13.03 -10.12 -4.99
N LEU A 209 12.83 -9.57 -3.80
CA LEU A 209 12.54 -8.15 -3.63
C LEU A 209 13.24 -7.64 -2.39
N ARG A 210 13.71 -6.39 -2.41
CA ARG A 210 14.20 -5.74 -1.21
C ARG A 210 13.04 -5.30 -0.34
N GLN A 211 13.18 -5.36 0.97
CA GLN A 211 12.11 -4.97 1.88
C GLN A 211 11.66 -3.51 1.67
N GLU A 212 12.60 -2.63 1.35
CA GLU A 212 12.33 -1.21 1.05
C GLU A 212 11.46 -1.00 -0.21
N ASP A 213 11.54 -1.90 -1.20
CA ASP A 213 10.75 -1.81 -2.44
C ASP A 213 9.26 -2.10 -2.19
N LEU A 214 8.89 -2.62 -1.01
CA LEU A 214 7.48 -2.73 -0.59
C LEU A 214 6.82 -1.35 -0.49
N HIS A 215 7.57 -0.31 -0.11
CA HIS A 215 7.07 1.07 -0.10
C HIS A 215 6.82 1.59 -1.52
N VAL A 216 7.63 1.19 -2.50
CA VAL A 216 7.44 1.53 -3.92
C VAL A 216 6.13 0.91 -4.42
N ILE A 217 5.89 -0.37 -4.13
CA ILE A 217 4.63 -1.04 -4.47
C ILE A 217 3.45 -0.32 -3.79
N GLY A 218 3.56 -0.06 -2.49
CA GLY A 218 2.51 0.61 -1.70
C GLY A 218 2.16 2.00 -2.23
N LEU A 219 3.16 2.82 -2.60
CA LEU A 219 2.94 4.16 -3.14
C LEU A 219 2.27 4.14 -4.52
N ILE A 220 2.72 3.28 -5.42
CA ILE A 220 2.11 3.13 -6.75
C ILE A 220 0.66 2.66 -6.59
N ALA A 221 0.45 1.62 -5.81
CA ALA A 221 -0.85 1.00 -5.61
C ALA A 221 -1.85 1.96 -4.95
N ALA A 222 -1.47 2.61 -3.84
CA ALA A 222 -2.33 3.55 -3.13
C ALA A 222 -2.67 4.78 -3.98
N GLY A 223 -1.71 5.28 -4.76
CA GLY A 223 -1.96 6.42 -5.64
C GLY A 223 -2.87 6.08 -6.83
N ALA A 224 -2.70 4.90 -7.42
CA ALA A 224 -3.52 4.43 -8.53
C ALA A 224 -4.96 4.07 -8.11
N ASP A 225 -5.14 3.41 -6.95
CA ASP A 225 -6.45 3.04 -6.40
C ASP A 225 -7.15 4.20 -5.66
N ASN A 226 -6.46 5.31 -5.48
CA ASN A 226 -6.96 6.45 -4.70
C ASN A 226 -7.25 6.07 -3.23
N SER A 227 -6.47 5.15 -2.66
CA SER A 227 -6.58 4.70 -1.27
C SER A 227 -6.18 5.81 -0.29
N ALA A 228 -6.52 5.62 0.99
CA ALA A 228 -6.14 6.54 2.05
C ALA A 228 -4.65 6.43 2.46
N GLY A 229 -4.02 5.32 2.09
CA GLY A 229 -2.64 4.99 2.40
C GLY A 229 -2.42 3.49 2.25
N TYR A 230 -1.22 3.05 2.55
CA TYR A 230 -0.86 1.65 2.68
C TYR A 230 -0.26 1.37 4.05
N TYR A 231 -0.30 0.10 4.45
CA TYR A 231 0.29 -0.39 5.68
C TYR A 231 1.15 -1.62 5.41
N LEU A 232 2.34 -1.63 6.03
CA LEU A 232 3.26 -2.76 6.05
C LEU A 232 3.20 -3.41 7.43
N GLY A 233 2.38 -4.46 7.55
CA GLY A 233 2.20 -5.19 8.79
C GLY A 233 3.21 -6.31 8.93
N ASN A 234 4.26 -6.08 9.73
CA ASN A 234 5.17 -7.15 10.12
C ASN A 234 4.45 -8.13 11.08
N TYR A 235 4.28 -9.39 10.66
CA TYR A 235 3.61 -10.44 11.43
C TYR A 235 4.58 -11.49 12.00
N GLY A 236 5.88 -11.20 11.99
CA GLY A 236 6.94 -12.03 12.57
C GLY A 236 7.77 -12.77 11.52
N ASP A 237 7.14 -13.55 10.65
CA ASP A 237 7.81 -14.34 9.60
C ASP A 237 7.87 -13.60 8.25
N GLY A 238 7.20 -12.47 8.15
CA GLY A 238 7.11 -11.67 6.95
C GLY A 238 6.32 -10.38 7.13
N ILE A 239 6.01 -9.72 6.01
CA ILE A 239 5.30 -8.45 5.97
C ILE A 239 4.07 -8.58 5.08
N LEU A 240 2.90 -8.22 5.60
CA LEU A 240 1.68 -8.02 4.84
C LEU A 240 1.67 -6.60 4.28
N LEU A 241 1.41 -6.43 2.98
CA LEU A 241 1.13 -5.12 2.41
C LEU A 241 -0.36 -5.01 2.07
N ALA A 242 -1.01 -4.02 2.68
CA ALA A 242 -2.43 -3.74 2.54
C ALA A 242 -2.67 -2.26 2.22
N LEU A 243 -3.66 -1.99 1.36
CA LEU A 243 -4.18 -0.64 1.11
C LEU A 243 -5.38 -0.35 2.00
N ILE A 244 -5.51 0.89 2.43
CA ILE A 244 -6.53 1.34 3.38
C ILE A 244 -7.65 2.07 2.63
N ASP A 245 -8.88 1.58 2.80
CA ASP A 245 -10.06 2.19 2.20
C ASP A 245 -10.30 3.60 2.80
N PRO A 246 -10.41 4.65 1.96
CA PRO A 246 -10.68 6.01 2.42
C PRO A 246 -12.07 6.22 3.03
N ASP A 247 -13.05 5.36 2.73
CA ASP A 247 -14.46 5.58 3.09
C ASP A 247 -14.77 5.34 4.59
N HIS A 248 -13.79 4.98 5.43
CA HIS A 248 -13.98 4.65 6.87
C HIS A 248 -13.43 5.72 7.82
N GLY A 249 -13.74 6.99 7.58
CA GLY A 249 -13.48 8.07 8.53
C GLY A 249 -12.07 8.66 8.50
N LEU A 250 -11.29 8.36 7.45
CA LEU A 250 -10.14 9.18 7.09
C LEU A 250 -10.67 10.40 6.32
N PRO A 251 -10.21 11.63 6.62
CA PRO A 251 -10.65 12.79 5.88
C PRO A 251 -10.35 12.55 4.40
N THR A 252 -11.38 12.59 3.54
CA THR A 252 -11.19 12.78 2.10
C THR A 252 -10.64 14.18 1.92
N THR A 253 -9.32 14.29 2.10
CA THR A 253 -8.43 15.42 1.88
C THR A 253 -9.12 16.78 1.90
N VAL A 254 -9.15 17.43 3.07
CA VAL A 254 -9.14 18.90 3.09
C VAL A 254 -7.99 19.33 2.20
N ALA A 255 -8.24 20.20 1.22
CA ALA A 255 -7.18 20.70 0.37
C ALA A 255 -6.13 21.38 1.27
N LYS A 256 -4.93 20.78 1.35
CA LYS A 256 -3.74 21.33 2.03
C LYS A 256 -2.67 21.76 1.02
N PRO A 257 -2.90 22.82 0.21
CA PRO A 257 -1.90 23.38 -0.71
C PRO A 257 -0.53 23.62 -0.08
N GLU A 258 -0.51 24.05 1.18
CA GLU A 258 0.68 24.39 1.96
C GLU A 258 1.64 23.20 2.15
N ARG A 259 1.13 21.97 2.02
CA ARG A 259 1.89 20.74 2.19
C ARG A 259 2.66 20.33 0.93
N VAL A 260 2.32 20.89 -0.23
CA VAL A 260 2.92 20.49 -1.51
C VAL A 260 4.45 20.58 -1.50
N PRO A 261 5.10 21.68 -1.05
CA PRO A 261 6.55 21.76 -1.01
C PRO A 261 7.17 20.64 -0.15
N THR A 262 6.61 20.38 1.03
CA THR A 262 7.12 19.36 1.96
C THR A 262 7.01 17.95 1.38
N VAL A 263 5.86 17.59 0.80
CA VAL A 263 5.65 16.26 0.18
C VAL A 263 6.65 16.04 -0.96
N VAL A 264 6.80 17.04 -1.83
CA VAL A 264 7.70 16.95 -2.97
C VAL A 264 9.16 16.83 -2.51
N SER A 265 9.59 17.66 -1.56
CA SER A 265 10.95 17.62 -1.03
C SER A 265 11.30 16.29 -0.35
N GLN A 266 10.36 15.68 0.37
CA GLN A 266 10.56 14.35 0.94
C GLN A 266 10.73 13.31 -0.17
N LEU A 267 9.74 13.20 -1.07
CA LEU A 267 9.77 12.21 -2.14
C LEU A 267 11.04 12.25 -3.01
N ILE A 268 11.51 13.43 -3.41
CA ILE A 268 12.73 13.56 -4.23
C ILE A 268 14.03 13.34 -3.45
N SER A 269 13.96 13.36 -2.12
CA SER A 269 15.11 13.02 -1.26
C SER A 269 15.22 11.50 -1.07
N ASP A 270 14.09 10.81 -1.03
CA ASP A 270 14.01 9.39 -0.68
C ASP A 270 13.96 8.46 -1.91
N PHE A 271 13.48 8.97 -3.05
CA PHE A 271 13.32 8.19 -4.28
C PHE A 271 13.93 8.89 -5.49
N GLU A 272 14.49 8.09 -6.40
CA GLU A 272 14.88 8.56 -7.73
C GLU A 272 13.63 8.71 -8.60
N LEU A 273 13.09 9.93 -8.72
CA LEU A 273 11.86 10.21 -9.45
C LEU A 273 12.11 11.08 -10.68
N ASP A 274 11.15 11.08 -11.60
CA ASP A 274 11.00 12.17 -12.56
C ASP A 274 10.24 13.31 -11.88
N HIS A 275 10.95 14.40 -11.57
CA HIS A 275 10.39 15.50 -10.79
C HIS A 275 9.31 16.27 -11.55
N ARG A 276 9.39 16.29 -12.89
CA ARG A 276 8.41 16.94 -13.75
C ARG A 276 7.10 16.15 -13.73
N VAL A 277 7.18 14.84 -13.97
CA VAL A 277 6.03 13.92 -13.88
C VAL A 277 5.39 14.00 -12.49
N LEU A 278 6.20 13.93 -11.44
CA LEU A 278 5.74 14.05 -10.05
C LEU A 278 4.91 15.31 -9.83
N LEU A 279 5.44 16.48 -10.20
CA LEU A 279 4.74 17.75 -9.99
C LEU A 279 3.46 17.85 -10.81
N GLN A 280 3.50 17.46 -12.09
CA GLN A 280 2.33 17.53 -12.96
C GLN A 280 1.18 16.69 -12.43
N HIS A 281 1.45 15.43 -12.08
CA HIS A 281 0.42 14.50 -11.61
C HIS A 281 -0.05 14.83 -10.20
N TYR A 282 0.87 15.17 -9.28
CA TYR A 282 0.49 15.49 -7.91
C TYR A 282 -0.37 16.76 -7.83
N LEU A 283 0.04 17.83 -8.52
CA LEU A 283 -0.73 19.08 -8.54
C LEU A 283 -2.10 18.90 -9.19
N ALA A 284 -2.16 18.19 -10.33
CA ALA A 284 -3.43 17.87 -10.99
C ALA A 284 -4.36 17.06 -10.08
N ALA A 285 -3.83 16.03 -9.41
CA ALA A 285 -4.60 15.21 -8.47
C ALA A 285 -5.12 16.02 -7.27
N LYS A 286 -4.41 17.08 -6.86
CA LYS A 286 -4.87 18.03 -5.83
C LYS A 286 -5.84 19.10 -6.35
N GLY A 287 -6.23 19.05 -7.62
CA GLY A 287 -7.16 19.99 -8.25
C GLY A 287 -6.53 21.27 -8.77
N PHE A 288 -5.20 21.37 -8.85
CA PHE A 288 -4.54 22.52 -9.46
C PHE A 288 -4.59 22.44 -10.99
N SER A 289 -4.85 23.56 -11.63
CA SER A 289 -4.54 23.75 -13.04
C SER A 289 -3.03 23.90 -13.19
N VAL A 290 -2.39 22.92 -13.85
CA VAL A 290 -0.94 22.90 -14.04
C VAL A 290 -0.58 23.50 -15.40
N GLN A 291 0.39 24.40 -15.41
CA GLN A 291 0.99 24.97 -16.60
C GLN A 291 2.51 24.82 -16.52
N GLU A 292 3.12 24.46 -17.64
CA GLU A 292 4.56 24.36 -17.78
C GLU A 292 5.07 25.33 -18.84
N THR A 293 6.03 26.17 -18.45
CA THR A 293 6.67 27.15 -19.35
C THR A 293 8.18 27.01 -19.22
N GLY A 294 8.78 26.28 -20.16
CA GLY A 294 10.22 26.00 -20.15
C GLY A 294 10.65 25.20 -18.92
N SER A 295 11.51 25.77 -18.09
CA SER A 295 11.99 25.15 -16.86
C SER A 295 11.13 25.47 -15.63
N ARG A 296 9.93 26.04 -15.80
CA ARG A 296 9.06 26.42 -14.68
C ARG A 296 7.70 25.73 -14.77
N ILE A 297 7.28 25.09 -13.68
CA ILE A 297 5.94 24.52 -13.50
C ILE A 297 5.16 25.40 -12.53
N THR A 298 3.95 25.80 -12.90
CA THR A 298 3.03 26.57 -12.06
C THR A 298 1.72 25.80 -11.89
N GLY A 299 1.32 25.56 -10.66
CA GLY A 299 -0.02 25.07 -10.32
C GLY A 299 -0.87 26.20 -9.75
N GLN A 300 -2.10 26.36 -10.25
CA GLN A 300 -3.09 27.32 -9.71
C GLN A 300 -4.35 26.61 -9.24
N HIS A 301 -4.79 26.88 -7.99
CA HIS A 301 -6.07 26.40 -7.45
C HIS A 301 -6.74 27.50 -6.61
N GLY A 302 -7.76 28.14 -7.17
CA GLY A 302 -8.37 29.32 -6.56
C GLY A 302 -7.33 30.43 -6.36
N ALA A 303 -7.18 30.92 -5.13
CA ALA A 303 -6.16 31.91 -4.78
C ALA A 303 -4.80 31.31 -4.41
N ASN A 304 -4.68 29.98 -4.34
CA ASN A 304 -3.44 29.28 -4.03
C ASN A 304 -2.62 29.02 -5.28
N ARG A 305 -1.31 29.23 -5.18
CA ARG A 305 -0.37 29.06 -6.28
C ARG A 305 0.87 28.31 -5.81
N ILE A 306 1.26 27.28 -6.55
CA ILE A 306 2.53 26.58 -6.40
C ILE A 306 3.41 26.91 -7.60
N VAL A 307 4.68 27.23 -7.36
CA VAL A 307 5.68 27.47 -8.40
C VAL A 307 6.90 26.61 -8.11
N ALA A 308 7.31 25.82 -9.10
CA ALA A 308 8.52 25.02 -9.06
C ALA A 308 9.43 25.37 -10.25
N ASP A 309 10.71 25.55 -9.96
CA ASP A 309 11.78 25.78 -10.93
C ASP A 309 12.62 24.52 -11.09
N LEU A 310 12.86 24.14 -12.33
CA LEU A 310 13.65 22.97 -12.72
C LEU A 310 15.03 23.41 -13.21
N ASP A 311 16.04 22.61 -12.91
CA ASP A 311 17.37 22.75 -13.49
C ASP A 311 17.42 22.21 -14.93
N SER A 312 18.60 22.27 -15.56
CA SER A 312 18.81 21.79 -16.92
C SER A 312 18.65 20.27 -17.09
N LEU A 313 18.61 19.51 -15.99
CA LEU A 313 18.37 18.07 -15.98
C LEU A 313 16.91 17.72 -15.64
N GLY A 314 16.03 18.72 -15.51
CA GLY A 314 14.63 18.52 -15.17
C GLY A 314 14.38 18.25 -13.68
N ARG A 315 15.36 18.48 -12.81
CA ARG A 315 15.22 18.30 -11.36
C ARG A 315 14.79 19.60 -10.71
N ILE A 316 13.95 19.50 -9.70
CA ILE A 316 13.53 20.65 -8.89
C ILE A 316 14.73 21.30 -8.22
N SER A 317 14.94 22.57 -8.55
CA SER A 317 15.93 23.47 -7.94
C SER A 317 15.32 24.37 -6.86
N ALA A 318 14.03 24.72 -7.02
CA ALA A 318 13.25 25.44 -6.03
C ALA A 318 11.77 25.07 -6.14
N VAL A 319 11.07 25.00 -5.01
CA VAL A 319 9.61 24.84 -4.96
C VAL A 319 9.05 25.76 -3.88
N SER A 320 8.00 26.51 -4.22
CA SER A 320 7.38 27.48 -3.32
C SER A 320 5.87 27.50 -3.50
N GLY A 321 5.15 27.80 -2.43
CA GLY A 321 3.70 28.00 -2.45
C GLY A 321 3.34 29.37 -1.91
N SER A 322 2.46 30.09 -2.59
CA SER A 322 1.77 31.26 -2.06
C SER A 322 0.30 30.93 -1.84
N LEU A 323 -0.16 31.08 -0.61
CA LEU A 323 -1.53 30.83 -0.22
C LEU A 323 -2.34 32.12 -0.38
N GLY A 324 -3.54 31.99 -0.92
CA GLY A 324 -4.51 33.09 -0.91
C GLY A 324 -5.05 33.34 0.51
N PRO A 325 -5.71 34.49 0.76
CA PRO A 325 -6.43 34.68 2.01
C PRO A 325 -7.43 33.52 2.22
N ALA A 326 -7.50 33.01 3.46
CA ALA A 326 -8.49 31.99 3.82
C ALA A 326 -9.88 32.55 3.56
N ALA A 327 -10.68 31.82 2.76
CA ALA A 327 -12.07 32.15 2.47
C ALA A 327 -12.97 31.80 3.66
#